data_AF-A0A951HJG8-F1
#
_entry.id   AF-A0A951HJG8-F1
#
_cell.length_a   1.000
_cell.length_b   1.000
_cell.length_c   1.000
_cell.angle_alpha   90.00
_cell.angle_beta   90.00
_cell.angle_gamma   90.00
#
_symmetry.space_group_name_H-M   'P 1'
#
loop_
_entity.id
_entity.type
_entity.pdbx_description
1 polymer ?
#
loop_
_entity_poly.entity_id
_entity_poly.type
_entity_poly.pdbx_seq_one_letter_code
_entity_poly.pdbx_strand_id
1 'polypeptide(L)' 'MIKDYVEVGDHGSLDALIARLTEIRDSLPDSAEAEVRMRGDDIFGRHLCIGFLRPLTAEEAACEGRYADSGAPDLRDAA' A
#
# COMPACT_ATOMS: atom_id res chain seq x y z
N MET A 1 -0.99 1.54 -11.83
CA MET A 1 -0.20 1.24 -10.61
C MET A 1 -1.10 1.46 -9.42
N ILE A 2 -1.03 0.60 -8.42
CA ILE A 2 -1.87 0.70 -7.21
C ILE A 2 -1.00 1.01 -6.00
N LYS A 3 -1.54 1.82 -5.09
CA LYS A 3 -0.92 2.12 -3.80
C LYS A 3 -1.45 1.14 -2.76
N ASP A 4 -0.53 0.44 -2.11
CA ASP A 4 -0.84 -0.60 -1.12
C ASP A 4 -0.25 -0.23 0.25
N TYR A 5 -0.77 -0.84 1.32
CA TYR A 5 -0.36 -0.52 2.69
C TYR A 5 -0.23 -1.74 3.60
N VAL A 6 0.77 -1.70 4.49
CA VAL A 6 0.89 -2.63 5.63
C VAL A 6 0.78 -1.86 6.93
N GLU A 7 -0.08 -2.36 7.81
CA GLU A 7 -0.24 -1.90 9.19
C GLU A 7 0.37 -2.92 10.15
N VAL A 8 1.17 -2.42 11.10
CA VAL A 8 1.72 -3.24 12.19
C VAL A 8 0.95 -2.89 13.47
N GLY A 9 0.22 -3.87 14.02
CA GLY A 9 -0.56 -3.72 15.25
C GLY A 9 0.30 -3.64 16.53
N ASP A 10 -0.37 -3.48 17.68
CA ASP A 10 0.23 -3.18 18.99
C ASP A 10 1.34 -4.14 19.45
N HIS A 11 1.25 -5.44 19.12
CA HIS A 11 2.32 -6.40 19.41
C HIS A 11 2.43 -7.48 18.32
N GLY A 12 3.67 -7.88 18.02
CA GLY A 12 3.96 -8.94 17.05
C GLY A 12 5.41 -9.41 17.18
N SER A 13 5.75 -10.50 16.49
CA SER A 13 7.14 -10.93 16.40
C SER A 13 7.93 -9.99 15.48
N LEU A 14 9.07 -9.50 15.96
CA LEU A 14 10.01 -8.72 15.16
C LEU A 14 10.46 -9.48 13.91
N ASP A 15 10.73 -10.78 14.06
CA ASP A 15 11.18 -11.62 12.95
C ASP A 15 10.09 -11.79 11.89
N ALA A 16 8.83 -11.95 12.31
CA ALA A 16 7.71 -12.05 11.40
C ALA A 16 7.50 -10.74 10.62
N LEU A 17 7.66 -9.60 11.30
CA LEU A 17 7.63 -8.30 10.64
C LEU A 17 8.76 -8.18 9.61
N ILE A 18 10.01 -8.44 10.00
CA ILE A 18 11.17 -8.35 9.09
C ILE A 18 11.00 -9.25 7.87
N ALA A 19 10.53 -10.49 8.07
CA ALA A 19 10.28 -11.42 6.98
C ALA A 19 9.25 -10.84 6.00
N ARG A 20 8.13 -10.32 6.52
CA ARG A 20 7.09 -9.73 5.68
C ARG A 20 7.56 -8.50 4.91
N LEU A 21 8.36 -7.64 5.54
CA LEU A 21 8.92 -6.46 4.89
C LEU A 21 9.91 -6.82 3.76
N THR A 22 10.69 -7.88 4.00
CA THR A 22 11.63 -8.40 3.00
C THR A 22 10.88 -8.92 1.78
N GLU A 23 9.83 -9.73 1.98
CA GLU A 23 8.98 -10.21 0.89
C GLU A 23 8.38 -9.07 0.06
N ILE A 24 7.88 -8.03 0.72
CA ILE A 24 7.30 -6.87 0.03
C ILE A 24 8.37 -6.17 -0.80
N ARG A 25 9.52 -5.84 -0.20
CA ARG A 25 10.63 -5.20 -0.92
C ARG A 25 11.05 -6.02 -2.14
N ASP A 26 11.20 -7.33 -1.98
CA ASP A 26 11.66 -8.21 -3.06
C ASP A 26 10.60 -8.37 -4.17
N SER A 27 9.32 -8.06 -3.88
CA SER A 27 8.23 -8.03 -4.88
C SER A 27 8.11 -6.70 -5.65
N LEU A 28 8.80 -5.64 -5.20
CA LEU A 28 8.70 -4.31 -5.79
C LEU A 28 9.75 -4.08 -6.89
N PRO A 29 9.42 -3.33 -7.94
CA PRO A 29 10.42 -2.92 -8.93
C PRO A 29 11.45 -1.98 -8.30
N ASP A 30 12.66 -1.92 -8.87
CA ASP A 30 13.77 -1.09 -8.37
C ASP A 30 13.44 0.42 -8.26
N SER A 31 12.44 0.88 -9.02
CA SER A 31 11.94 2.26 -9.01
C SER A 31 10.80 2.51 -8.01
N ALA A 32 10.39 1.50 -7.23
CA ALA A 32 9.34 1.66 -6.24
C ALA A 32 9.86 2.46 -5.04
N GLU A 33 9.35 3.69 -4.89
CA GLU A 33 9.57 4.51 -3.71
C GLU A 33 8.67 4.03 -2.55
N ALA A 34 9.07 2.95 -1.89
CA ALA A 34 8.41 2.49 -0.67
C ALA A 34 8.70 3.47 0.49
N GLU A 35 7.65 3.89 1.19
CA GLU A 35 7.70 4.88 2.25
C GLU A 35 7.21 4.29 3.58
N VAL A 36 7.88 4.63 4.68
CA VAL A 36 7.50 4.25 6.04
C VAL A 36 7.14 5.50 6.85
N ARG A 37 5.97 5.51 7.50
CA ARG A 37 5.52 6.60 8.38
C ARG A 37 4.79 6.05 9.60
N MET A 38 4.95 6.70 10.75
CA MET A 38 4.04 6.51 11.88
C MET A 38 2.74 7.28 11.61
N ARG A 39 1.59 6.65 11.84
CA ARG A 39 0.28 7.29 11.77
C ARG A 39 -0.51 7.01 13.04
N GLY A 40 -1.55 7.82 13.27
CA GLY A 40 -2.35 7.79 14.50
C GLY A 40 -1.92 8.83 15.52
N ASP A 41 -2.43 8.70 16.73
CA ASP A 41 -2.31 9.69 17.81
C ASP A 41 -2.26 9.01 19.19
N ASP A 42 -2.27 9.83 20.24
CA ASP A 42 -2.16 9.35 21.62
C ASP A 42 -3.51 8.91 22.21
N ILE A 43 -4.62 9.06 21.48
CA ILE A 43 -5.97 8.66 21.89
C ILE A 43 -6.29 7.26 21.37
N PHE A 44 -6.01 7.00 20.10
CA PHE A 44 -6.30 5.72 19.42
C PHE A 44 -5.08 4.83 19.25
N GLY A 45 -3.89 5.32 19.60
CA GLY A 45 -2.63 4.63 19.39
C GLY A 45 -1.98 5.01 18.05
N ARG A 46 -0.66 4.80 17.99
CA ARG A 46 0.15 5.05 16.80
C ARG A 46 0.56 3.71 16.19
N HIS A 47 0.38 3.56 14.89
CA HIS A 47 0.76 2.38 14.14
C HIS A 47 1.78 2.72 13.06
N LEU A 48 2.60 1.74 12.71
CA LEU A 48 3.54 1.84 11.59
C LEU A 48 2.77 1.60 10.29
N CYS A 49 2.78 2.59 9.40
CA CYS A 49 2.27 2.48 8.04
C CYS A 49 3.43 2.38 7.05
N ILE A 50 3.33 1.44 6.13
CA ILE A 50 4.25 1.33 5.00
C ILE A 50 3.42 1.44 3.73
N GLY A 51 3.71 2.44 2.89
CA GLY A 51 3.02 2.68 1.63
C GLY A 51 3.96 2.52 0.45
N PHE A 52 3.51 1.85 -0.61
CA PHE A 52 4.32 1.67 -1.81
C PHE A 52 3.44 1.61 -3.06
N LEU A 53 4.04 1.90 -4.21
CA LEU A 53 3.40 1.70 -5.52
C LEU A 53 3.89 0.41 -6.14
N ARG A 54 2.95 -0.41 -6.59
CA ARG A 54 3.25 -1.63 -7.35
C ARG A 54 2.48 -1.69 -8.67
N PRO A 55 2.97 -2.48 -9.65
CA PRO A 55 2.17 -2.86 -10.80
C PRO A 55 0.87 -3.55 -10.38
N LEU A 56 -0.16 -3.42 -11.22
CA LEU A 56 -1.39 -4.19 -11.05
C LEU A 56 -1.11 -5.66 -11.34
N THR A 57 -1.76 -6.55 -10.61
CA THR A 57 -1.82 -7.96 -10.99
C THR A 57 -2.64 -8.13 -12.28
N ALA A 58 -2.50 -9.26 -12.97
CA ALA A 58 -3.27 -9.54 -14.19
C ALA A 58 -4.80 -9.49 -13.94
N GLU A 59 -5.23 -9.94 -12.76
CA GLU A 59 -6.63 -9.92 -12.32
C GLU A 59 -7.11 -8.48 -12.06
N GLU A 60 -6.31 -7.67 -11.35
CA GLU A 60 -6.62 -6.26 -11.09
C GLU A 60 -6.70 -5.45 -12.38
N ALA A 61 -5.78 -5.68 -13.32
CA ALA A 61 -5.78 -5.03 -14.63
C ALA A 61 -7.03 -5.41 -15.47
N ALA A 62 -7.46 -6.68 -15.41
CA ALA A 62 -8.68 -7.13 -16.08
C ALA A 62 -9.97 -6.56 -15.47
N CYS A 63 -9.94 -6.15 -14.20
CA CYS A 63 -11.04 -5.44 -13.55
C CYS A 63 -11.04 -3.94 -13.87
N GLU A 64 -9.88 -3.29 -13.95
CA GLU A 64 -9.77 -1.86 -14.28
C GLU A 64 -10.40 -1.54 -15.65
N GLY A 65 -10.21 -2.41 -16.64
CA GLY A 65 -10.83 -2.28 -17.97
C GLY A 65 -12.36 -2.28 -17.97
N ARG A 66 -13.03 -2.77 -16.92
CA ARG A 66 -14.50 -2.79 -16.82
C ARG A 66 -15.09 -1.47 -16.30
N TYR A 67 -14.31 -0.68 -15.57
CA TYR A 67 -14.75 0.61 -15.00
C TYR A 67 -14.17 1.83 -15.73
N ALA A 68 -13.21 1.65 -16.63
CA ALA A 68 -12.63 2.73 -17.44
C ALA A 68 -13.67 3.51 -18.27
N ASP A 69 -14.75 2.85 -18.71
CA ASP A 69 -15.85 3.47 -19.47
C ASP A 69 -16.98 4.05 -18.59
N SER A 70 -16.91 3.90 -17.26
CA SER A 70 -18.01 4.29 -16.36
C SER A 70 -17.99 5.77 -15.95
N GLY A 71 -17.07 6.59 -16.47
CA GLY A 71 -17.05 8.03 -16.21
C GLY A 71 -16.92 8.41 -14.72
N ALA A 72 -16.21 7.59 -13.93
CA ALA A 72 -15.92 7.96 -12.54
C ALA A 72 -15.08 9.26 -12.54
N PRO A 73 -15.45 10.28 -11.74
CA PRO A 73 -14.74 11.55 -11.73
C PRO A 73 -13.27 11.34 -11.35
N ASP A 74 -12.37 12.00 -12.08
CA ASP A 74 -10.94 11.99 -11.78
C ASP A 74 -10.75 12.62 -10.39
N LEU A 75 -10.39 11.79 -9.41
CA LEU A 75 -10.18 12.20 -8.01
C LEU A 75 -9.01 13.21 -7.86
N ARG A 76 -8.31 13.54 -8.94
CA ARG A 76 -7.32 14.61 -9.02
C ARG A 76 -7.93 16.01 -9.03
N ASP A 77 -9.21 16.15 -9.35
CA ASP A 77 -9.92 17.44 -9.40
C ASP A 77 -10.53 17.87 -8.05
N ALA A 78 -10.31 17.08 -6.99
CA ALA A 78 -10.88 17.31 -5.65
C ALA A 78 -9.88 17.89 -4.63
N ALA A 79 -8.81 18.54 -5.09
CA ALA A 79 -7.78 19.18 -4.25
C ALA A 79 -7.64 20.68 -4.52
#